data_AF-A0A9W8YTN7-F1
#
_entry.id   AF-A0A9W8YTN7-F1
#
_cell.length_a   1.000
_cell.length_b   1.000
_cell.length_c   1.000
_cell.angle_alpha   90.00
_cell.angle_beta   90.00
_cell.angle_gamma   90.00
#
_symmetry.space_group_name_H-M   'P 1'
#
loop_
_entity.id
_entity.type
_entity.pdbx_description
1 polymer ?
#
loop_
_entity_poly.entity_id
_entity_poly.type
_entity_poly.pdbx_seq_one_letter_code
_entity_poly.pdbx_strand_id
1 'polypeptide(L)'
;MLWVAAQTSDAPLLSSVPSARGKICQKLLELTVSLLKPLIHTPADDASTVSSPPAIDGAALGGLGVALPGTISMEALTSETGPFGAAGTVDDVATYIHLATVVSASEYKGASLRWWNAAWSLARELRLGRELPQSLSAPDPESENPDGQNDIPGLVTEEEREERRRIWWLVYSVDRHLALCYNRPLFLLDIECDGLLQPLDDTAYQNGEFNPQSEMTDPNVMASDPSRAQNQVRARGPTFECSGHSIYGYFLPLMAILGEIVDLNHARNHPRLGAGFRPAHEFDEQAMEITRHLELYEQSLKRFAAQHLSPSHHNNSDEKDNNDGLGINDVGTPSAQSVHSVLTSVSRLSESEIQTRIVMAYGTHVMHVLHILLTGKWDPINLLDDADLWISSQGFITATGHAVSAAEAIGHILEYDPGLEFMPYFFGIYLLQGSFLLLLIADKLQSEASPSVVKACETIIRAHEACVVTLNTEYQRNFSKVMRSALAQVRGRVPEDLGEQHQRRRELLGLYRWTGDGTGLAL
;
A
#
# COMPACT_ATOMS: atom_id res chain seq x y z
N MET A 1 9.65 -7.82 -12.25
CA MET A 1 8.46 -8.66 -11.98
C MET A 1 8.78 -10.05 -11.44
N LEU A 2 9.49 -10.94 -12.16
CA LEU A 2 9.78 -12.31 -11.68
C LEU A 2 10.44 -12.36 -10.30
N TRP A 3 11.40 -11.46 -10.03
CA TRP A 3 12.03 -11.34 -8.72
C TRP A 3 11.01 -11.06 -7.60
N VAL A 4 10.07 -10.13 -7.83
CA VAL A 4 9.02 -9.76 -6.87
C VAL A 4 8.09 -10.95 -6.62
N ALA A 5 7.62 -11.60 -7.69
CA ALA A 5 6.73 -12.76 -7.58
C ALA A 5 7.38 -13.95 -6.86
N ALA A 6 8.68 -14.17 -7.06
CA ALA A 6 9.41 -15.27 -6.42
C ALA A 6 9.51 -15.14 -4.88
N GLN A 7 9.35 -13.93 -4.32
CA GLN A 7 9.42 -13.72 -2.88
C GLN A 7 8.23 -14.34 -2.14
N THR A 8 7.04 -14.27 -2.72
CA THR A 8 5.78 -14.69 -2.09
C THR A 8 5.16 -15.93 -2.74
N SER A 9 5.70 -16.40 -3.88
CA SER A 9 5.14 -17.56 -4.57
C SER A 9 5.35 -18.87 -3.80
N ASP A 10 4.29 -19.68 -3.82
CA ASP A 10 4.25 -21.04 -3.27
C ASP A 10 4.58 -22.13 -4.29
N ALA A 11 5.06 -21.74 -5.49
CA ALA A 11 5.45 -22.70 -6.51
C ALA A 11 6.41 -23.76 -5.94
N PRO A 12 6.21 -25.07 -6.22
CA PRO A 12 7.02 -26.14 -5.64
C PRO A 12 8.53 -25.97 -5.85
N LEU A 13 8.93 -25.33 -6.95
CA LEU A 13 10.32 -24.98 -7.25
C LEU A 13 10.96 -24.10 -6.16
N LEU A 14 10.18 -23.21 -5.54
CA LEU A 14 10.62 -22.27 -4.52
C LEU A 14 10.46 -22.82 -3.10
N SER A 15 9.43 -23.66 -2.88
CA SER A 15 9.01 -24.10 -1.53
C SER A 15 9.48 -25.51 -1.15
N SER A 16 9.78 -26.40 -2.11
CA SER A 16 10.17 -27.80 -1.82
C SER A 16 11.49 -27.96 -1.05
N VAL A 17 12.42 -27.01 -1.22
CA VAL A 17 13.71 -26.98 -0.53
C VAL A 17 13.84 -25.65 0.20
N PRO A 18 14.08 -25.62 1.54
CA PRO A 18 14.09 -24.37 2.31
C PRO A 18 15.05 -23.28 1.79
N SER A 19 16.17 -23.68 1.16
CA SER A 19 17.15 -22.73 0.60
C SER A 19 16.86 -22.30 -0.85
N ALA A 20 15.89 -22.93 -1.55
CA ALA A 20 15.66 -22.69 -2.96
C ALA A 20 15.15 -21.27 -3.25
N ARG A 21 14.13 -20.81 -2.51
CA ARG A 21 13.61 -19.44 -2.63
C ARG A 21 14.71 -18.40 -2.50
N GLY A 22 15.51 -18.47 -1.43
CA GLY A 22 16.61 -17.52 -1.19
C GLY A 22 17.62 -17.49 -2.35
N LYS A 23 18.05 -18.67 -2.85
CA LYS A 23 19.00 -18.76 -3.97
C LYS A 23 18.41 -18.22 -5.27
N ILE A 24 17.15 -18.51 -5.57
CA ILE A 24 16.49 -18.07 -6.80
C ILE A 24 16.23 -16.55 -6.74
N CYS A 25 15.70 -16.04 -5.63
CA CYS A 25 15.50 -14.60 -5.42
C CYS A 25 16.83 -13.83 -5.53
N GLN A 26 17.92 -14.37 -4.97
CA GLN A 26 19.24 -13.74 -5.09
C GLN A 26 19.70 -13.65 -6.55
N LYS A 27 19.62 -14.75 -7.31
CA LYS A 27 19.99 -14.75 -8.74
C LYS A 27 19.10 -13.83 -9.58
N LEU A 28 17.79 -13.80 -9.30
CA LEU A 28 16.86 -12.91 -9.98
C LEU A 28 17.14 -11.43 -9.64
N LEU A 29 17.54 -11.13 -8.40
CA LEU A 29 17.95 -9.79 -8.00
C LEU A 29 19.24 -9.37 -8.74
N GLU A 30 20.27 -10.22 -8.73
CA GLU A 30 21.53 -9.98 -9.44
C GLU A 30 21.28 -9.74 -10.94
N LEU A 31 20.44 -10.58 -11.56
CA LEU A 31 20.04 -10.40 -12.95
C LEU A 31 19.31 -9.07 -13.16
N THR A 32 18.33 -8.74 -12.31
CA THR A 32 17.58 -7.48 -12.39
C THR A 32 18.52 -6.28 -12.31
N VAL A 33 19.44 -6.27 -11.35
CA VAL A 33 20.44 -5.20 -11.17
C VAL A 33 21.41 -5.15 -12.35
N SER A 34 21.82 -6.29 -12.91
CA SER A 34 22.70 -6.32 -14.08
C SER A 34 22.05 -5.78 -15.36
N LEU A 35 20.73 -5.92 -15.48
CA LEU A 35 19.95 -5.43 -16.62
C LEU A 35 19.59 -3.95 -16.48
N LEU A 36 19.48 -3.45 -15.24
CA LEU A 36 19.50 -2.02 -14.96
C LEU A 36 20.88 -1.48 -15.32
N LYS A 37 21.06 -1.08 -16.59
CA LYS A 37 22.27 -0.39 -17.05
C LYS A 37 22.50 0.83 -16.13
N PRO A 38 23.75 1.14 -15.78
CA PRO A 38 24.03 2.07 -14.69
C PRO A 38 23.56 3.48 -15.04
N LEU A 39 22.39 3.86 -14.52
CA LEU A 39 21.93 5.25 -14.43
C LEU A 39 22.52 5.98 -13.22
N ILE A 40 23.39 5.32 -12.45
CA ILE A 40 24.06 5.92 -11.30
C ILE A 40 25.53 5.46 -11.32
N HIS A 41 26.41 6.41 -11.62
CA HIS A 41 27.87 6.31 -11.73
C HIS A 41 28.53 5.15 -10.97
N THR A 42 28.81 4.05 -11.67
CA THR A 42 30.05 3.31 -11.45
C THR A 42 31.15 4.06 -12.20
N PRO A 43 32.25 4.50 -11.56
CA PRO A 43 33.46 4.71 -12.34
C PRO A 43 33.76 3.36 -12.98
N ALA A 44 33.91 3.36 -14.30
CA ALA A 44 34.39 2.20 -15.03
C ALA A 44 35.82 1.93 -14.56
N ASP A 45 35.98 1.15 -13.48
CA ASP A 45 37.28 0.63 -13.11
C ASP A 45 37.56 -0.57 -14.02
N ASP A 46 38.58 -0.35 -14.84
CA ASP A 46 39.26 -1.33 -15.65
C ASP A 46 39.44 -2.67 -14.92
N ALA A 47 39.31 -3.74 -15.71
CA ALA A 47 39.64 -5.08 -15.32
C ALA A 47 41.00 -5.15 -14.58
N SER A 48 40.97 -5.41 -13.28
CA SER A 48 42.11 -6.01 -12.60
C SER A 48 41.66 -7.04 -11.57
N THR A 49 42.17 -8.24 -11.78
CA THR A 49 41.97 -9.47 -11.05
C THR A 49 42.46 -9.38 -9.60
N VAL A 50 41.57 -9.46 -8.61
CA VAL A 50 41.90 -10.05 -7.30
C VAL A 50 40.68 -10.79 -6.75
N SER A 51 40.90 -12.08 -6.49
CA SER A 51 39.97 -13.06 -5.93
C SER A 51 39.61 -12.79 -4.47
N SER A 52 38.32 -12.86 -4.14
CA SER A 52 37.80 -12.94 -2.75
C SER A 52 37.18 -14.32 -2.50
N PRO A 53 37.32 -14.89 -1.27
CA PRO A 53 36.94 -16.28 -0.95
C PRO A 53 35.41 -16.44 -0.75
N PRO A 54 34.87 -17.68 -0.75
CA PRO A 54 33.44 -17.90 -0.68
C PRO A 54 32.95 -17.69 0.76
N ALA A 55 32.12 -16.67 0.97
CA ALA A 55 31.36 -16.52 2.20
C ALA A 55 30.15 -17.48 2.16
N ILE A 56 30.11 -18.38 3.13
CA ILE A 56 29.02 -19.32 3.37
C ILE A 56 28.11 -18.63 4.39
N ASP A 57 26.82 -18.55 4.06
CA ASP A 57 25.70 -18.02 4.85
C ASP A 57 25.70 -16.49 5.13
N GLY A 58 24.61 -15.84 4.72
CA GLY A 58 24.26 -14.47 5.14
C GLY A 58 24.91 -13.33 4.32
N ALA A 59 24.10 -12.71 3.46
CA ALA A 59 24.13 -11.29 3.13
C ALA A 59 25.46 -10.65 2.66
N ALA A 60 25.65 -10.58 1.34
CA ALA A 60 26.58 -9.64 0.72
C ALA A 60 25.83 -8.72 -0.26
N LEU A 61 25.23 -7.65 0.26
CA LEU A 61 24.63 -6.57 -0.54
C LEU A 61 25.20 -5.19 -0.18
N GLY A 62 26.46 -5.18 0.28
CA GLY A 62 27.19 -3.99 0.73
C GLY A 62 27.94 -3.20 -0.35
N GLY A 63 27.81 -3.54 -1.63
CA GLY A 63 28.58 -2.94 -2.73
C GLY A 63 27.71 -2.30 -3.82
N LEU A 64 26.87 -1.33 -3.49
CA LEU A 64 26.11 -0.54 -4.46
C LEU A 64 26.48 0.94 -4.30
N GLY A 65 27.50 1.34 -5.07
CA GLY A 65 28.00 2.70 -5.13
C GLY A 65 26.93 3.67 -5.63
N VAL A 66 26.58 4.64 -4.78
CA VAL A 66 25.79 5.81 -5.14
C VAL A 66 26.58 7.02 -4.67
N ALA A 67 26.97 7.90 -5.58
CA ALA A 67 27.74 9.10 -5.26
C ALA A 67 26.88 10.14 -4.52
N LEU A 68 27.53 10.90 -3.62
CA LEU A 68 26.93 12.02 -2.89
C LEU A 68 26.58 13.18 -3.85
N PRO A 69 25.54 13.99 -3.55
CA PRO A 69 25.19 15.16 -4.38
C PRO A 69 26.30 16.22 -4.32
N GLY A 70 26.83 16.65 -5.47
CA GLY A 70 27.74 17.80 -5.54
C GLY A 70 28.81 17.84 -6.64
N THR A 71 28.92 16.83 -7.51
CA THR A 71 29.97 16.79 -8.55
C THR A 71 29.39 16.79 -9.96
N ILE A 72 28.90 17.93 -10.42
CA ILE A 72 28.45 18.09 -11.82
C ILE A 72 29.43 19.06 -12.51
N SER A 73 30.10 18.58 -13.56
CA SER A 73 31.02 19.40 -14.36
C SER A 73 30.25 20.12 -15.49
N MET A 74 30.57 21.39 -15.71
CA MET A 74 29.82 22.35 -16.53
C MET A 74 29.78 22.00 -18.04
N GLU A 75 30.65 21.11 -18.51
CA GLU A 75 30.78 20.74 -19.93
C GLU A 75 29.69 19.78 -20.44
N ALA A 76 28.90 19.17 -19.56
CA ALA A 76 27.88 18.17 -19.92
C ALA A 76 26.50 18.78 -20.31
N LEU A 77 26.35 20.10 -20.30
CA LEU A 77 25.06 20.79 -20.52
C LEU A 77 24.80 21.21 -21.98
N THR A 78 25.70 20.92 -22.93
CA THR A 78 25.64 21.51 -24.29
C THR A 78 25.50 20.51 -25.45
N SER A 79 25.30 19.21 -25.22
CA SER A 79 24.98 18.26 -26.31
C SER A 79 23.46 18.01 -26.42
N GLU A 80 22.97 17.84 -27.65
CA GLU A 80 21.55 17.53 -27.96
C GLU A 80 21.11 16.13 -27.46
N THR A 81 22.05 15.35 -26.96
CA THR A 81 21.85 14.24 -26.01
C THR A 81 22.21 14.77 -24.64
N GLY A 82 21.25 14.79 -23.70
CA GLY A 82 21.50 15.27 -22.34
C GLY A 82 22.68 14.56 -21.65
N PRO A 83 23.10 15.03 -20.46
CA PRO A 83 24.34 14.61 -19.77
C PRO A 83 24.43 13.11 -19.48
N PHE A 84 23.32 12.39 -19.63
CA PHE A 84 23.12 10.99 -19.30
C PHE A 84 22.90 10.22 -20.60
N GLY A 85 23.96 9.58 -21.10
CA GLY A 85 23.84 8.63 -22.20
C GLY A 85 22.91 7.49 -21.82
N ALA A 86 21.83 7.32 -22.58
CA ALA A 86 20.59 6.57 -22.31
C ALA A 86 19.61 7.30 -21.36
N ALA A 87 18.64 8.01 -21.95
CA ALA A 87 17.46 8.47 -21.22
C ALA A 87 16.75 7.25 -20.62
N GLY A 88 16.62 7.16 -19.30
CA GLY A 88 15.93 6.04 -18.66
C GLY A 88 14.48 5.94 -19.11
N THR A 89 13.88 4.77 -18.95
CA THR A 89 12.51 4.48 -19.41
C THR A 89 11.51 4.45 -18.26
N VAL A 90 10.22 4.37 -18.59
CA VAL A 90 9.15 4.15 -17.60
C VAL A 90 9.35 2.80 -16.87
N ASP A 91 9.85 1.78 -17.57
CA ASP A 91 10.17 0.46 -16.99
C ASP A 91 11.32 0.52 -15.99
N ASP A 92 12.33 1.36 -16.22
CA ASP A 92 13.43 1.57 -15.27
C ASP A 92 12.88 2.16 -13.96
N VAL A 93 11.99 3.17 -14.06
CA VAL A 93 11.30 3.75 -12.90
C VAL A 93 10.50 2.68 -12.16
N ALA A 94 9.66 1.92 -12.87
CA ALA A 94 8.84 0.85 -12.29
C ALA A 94 9.72 -0.20 -11.58
N THR A 95 10.86 -0.56 -12.19
CA THR A 95 11.82 -1.51 -11.61
C THR A 95 12.43 -0.97 -10.31
N TYR A 96 12.86 0.30 -10.28
CA TYR A 96 13.38 0.92 -9.06
C TYR A 96 12.31 1.03 -7.96
N ILE A 97 11.06 1.34 -8.30
CA ILE A 97 9.94 1.35 -7.34
C ILE A 97 9.79 -0.04 -6.72
N HIS A 98 9.73 -1.09 -7.54
CA HIS A 98 9.57 -2.45 -7.04
C HIS A 98 10.75 -2.90 -6.17
N LEU A 99 11.99 -2.56 -6.55
CA LEU A 99 13.17 -2.79 -5.70
C LEU A 99 13.03 -2.08 -4.36
N ALA A 100 12.63 -0.79 -4.36
CA ALA A 100 12.44 -0.02 -3.15
C ALA A 100 11.37 -0.64 -2.23
N THR A 101 10.20 -0.97 -2.77
CA THR A 101 9.04 -1.52 -2.03
C THR A 101 9.32 -2.91 -1.45
N VAL A 102 9.96 -3.80 -2.22
CA VAL A 102 10.28 -5.14 -1.71
C VAL A 102 11.40 -5.09 -0.67
N VAL A 103 12.45 -4.29 -0.92
CA VAL A 103 13.57 -4.14 0.03
C VAL A 103 13.12 -3.43 1.31
N SER A 104 12.15 -2.51 1.25
CA SER A 104 11.66 -1.82 2.45
C SER A 104 10.94 -2.75 3.43
N ALA A 105 10.40 -3.87 2.95
CA ALA A 105 9.83 -4.91 3.81
C ALA A 105 10.90 -5.79 4.51
N SER A 106 12.18 -5.64 4.15
CA SER A 106 13.30 -6.38 4.73
C SER A 106 14.09 -5.58 5.78
N GLU A 107 15.13 -6.18 6.34
CA GLU A 107 16.06 -5.53 7.28
C GLU A 107 16.93 -4.45 6.59
N TYR A 108 17.07 -4.46 5.26
CA TYR A 108 17.95 -3.56 4.51
C TYR A 108 17.33 -2.20 4.18
N LYS A 109 16.85 -1.48 5.20
CA LYS A 109 16.10 -0.23 5.06
C LYS A 109 16.90 0.93 4.45
N GLY A 110 18.22 0.97 4.64
CA GLY A 110 19.07 1.96 3.96
C GLY A 110 19.17 1.70 2.45
N ALA A 111 19.09 0.44 2.01
CA ALA A 111 19.15 0.09 0.60
C ALA A 111 17.85 0.42 -0.14
N SER A 112 16.68 0.21 0.49
CA SER A 112 15.38 0.59 -0.10
C SER A 112 15.30 2.09 -0.39
N LEU A 113 15.82 2.94 0.51
CA LEU A 113 15.86 4.39 0.30
C LEU A 113 16.73 4.78 -0.91
N ARG A 114 17.83 4.08 -1.17
CA ARG A 114 18.66 4.33 -2.35
C ARG A 114 17.90 4.03 -3.65
N TRP A 115 17.22 2.87 -3.70
CA TRP A 115 16.38 2.51 -4.84
C TRP A 115 15.21 3.48 -5.02
N TRP A 116 14.59 3.90 -3.92
CA TRP A 116 13.54 4.91 -3.93
C TRP A 116 14.02 6.24 -4.51
N ASN A 117 15.18 6.73 -4.07
CA ASN A 117 15.73 7.99 -4.57
C ASN A 117 16.05 7.90 -6.07
N ALA A 118 16.51 6.75 -6.56
CA ALA A 118 16.72 6.50 -7.98
C ALA A 118 15.38 6.56 -8.76
N ALA A 119 14.35 5.85 -8.27
CA ALA A 119 13.01 5.88 -8.86
C ALA A 119 12.44 7.29 -8.95
N TRP A 120 12.48 8.02 -7.82
CA TRP A 120 11.96 9.38 -7.71
C TRP A 120 12.68 10.36 -8.63
N SER A 121 14.02 10.33 -8.64
CA SER A 121 14.82 11.22 -9.48
C SER A 121 14.52 10.98 -10.95
N LEU A 122 14.52 9.72 -11.38
CA LEU A 122 14.25 9.36 -12.78
C LEU A 122 12.81 9.68 -13.19
N ALA A 123 11.81 9.44 -12.33
CA ALA A 123 10.41 9.78 -12.62
C ALA A 123 10.21 11.29 -12.88
N ARG A 124 10.94 12.14 -12.16
CA ARG A 124 10.92 13.59 -12.37
C ARG A 124 11.68 14.02 -13.62
N GLU A 125 12.82 13.40 -13.89
CA GLU A 125 13.59 13.63 -15.13
C GLU A 125 12.74 13.31 -16.36
N LEU A 126 11.99 12.21 -16.32
CA LEU A 126 11.04 11.81 -17.36
C LEU A 126 9.73 12.60 -17.35
N ARG A 127 9.53 13.49 -16.36
CA ARG A 127 8.35 14.34 -16.19
C ARG A 127 7.04 13.54 -16.23
N LEU A 128 7.00 12.40 -15.54
CA LEU A 128 5.82 11.51 -15.57
C LEU A 128 4.56 12.18 -14.99
N GLY A 129 4.71 13.12 -14.05
CA GLY A 129 3.61 13.88 -13.47
C GLY A 129 2.95 14.92 -14.39
N ARG A 130 3.40 15.06 -15.64
CA ARG A 130 2.79 15.97 -16.63
C ARG A 130 2.07 15.17 -17.69
N GLU A 131 0.82 15.53 -17.95
CA GLU A 131 0.08 15.00 -19.09
C GLU A 131 0.77 15.37 -20.40
N LEU A 132 1.03 14.35 -21.22
CA LEU A 132 1.50 14.57 -22.58
C LEU A 132 0.32 15.00 -23.46
N PRO A 133 0.53 15.93 -24.41
CA PRO A 133 -0.51 16.32 -25.36
C PRO A 133 -1.12 15.09 -26.04
N GLN A 134 -2.44 15.08 -26.20
CA GLN A 134 -3.09 14.09 -27.05
C GLN A 134 -2.56 14.23 -28.47
N SER A 135 -2.28 13.09 -29.10
CA SER A 135 -2.08 13.02 -30.53
C SER A 135 -3.25 13.72 -31.23
N LEU A 136 -3.00 14.86 -31.86
CA LEU A 136 -3.96 15.49 -32.78
C LEU A 136 -4.04 14.62 -34.04
N SER A 137 -4.76 13.50 -33.96
CA SER A 137 -5.13 12.71 -35.12
C SER A 137 -6.36 13.35 -35.76
N ALA A 138 -6.16 14.39 -36.56
CA ALA A 138 -7.07 14.67 -37.66
C ALA A 138 -6.41 14.10 -38.93
N PRO A 139 -6.82 12.92 -39.42
CA PRO A 139 -6.55 12.60 -40.80
C PRO A 139 -7.40 13.55 -41.64
N ASP A 140 -6.73 14.44 -42.37
CA ASP A 140 -7.34 15.13 -43.50
C ASP A 140 -7.83 14.04 -44.47
N PRO A 141 -9.13 13.97 -44.81
CA PRO A 141 -9.70 12.85 -45.56
C PRO A 141 -9.29 12.79 -47.04
N GLU A 142 -8.22 13.49 -47.45
CA GLU A 142 -7.78 13.57 -48.86
C GLU A 142 -6.38 13.00 -49.15
N SER A 143 -5.74 12.27 -48.24
CA SER A 143 -4.49 11.56 -48.56
C SER A 143 -4.67 10.05 -48.62
N GLU A 144 -5.22 9.57 -49.74
CA GLU A 144 -5.16 8.16 -50.13
C GLU A 144 -3.70 7.73 -50.34
N ASN A 145 -3.09 7.10 -49.34
CA ASN A 145 -1.94 6.21 -49.55
C ASN A 145 -2.26 4.87 -48.85
N PRO A 146 -2.59 3.81 -49.60
CA PRO A 146 -3.10 2.57 -49.02
C PRO A 146 -2.01 1.60 -48.54
N ASP A 147 -0.73 1.95 -48.60
CA ASP A 147 0.36 1.07 -48.13
C ASP A 147 1.42 1.89 -47.39
N GLY A 148 1.39 1.82 -46.06
CA GLY A 148 2.36 2.48 -45.20
C GLY A 148 1.77 2.75 -43.83
N GLN A 149 1.77 1.72 -42.98
CA GLN A 149 1.59 1.87 -41.54
C GLN A 149 2.76 2.70 -41.02
N ASN A 150 2.62 4.02 -41.13
CA ASN A 150 3.63 4.98 -40.73
C ASN A 150 3.56 5.10 -39.22
N ASP A 151 4.48 4.42 -38.53
CA ASP A 151 5.03 4.90 -37.27
C ASP A 151 5.52 6.34 -37.50
N ILE A 152 4.67 7.34 -37.24
CA ILE A 152 5.05 8.74 -37.25
C ILE A 152 5.89 8.96 -35.98
N PRO A 153 7.19 9.28 -36.07
CA PRO A 153 8.02 9.50 -34.88
C PRO A 153 7.46 10.68 -34.07
N GLY A 154 6.98 10.42 -32.86
CA GLY A 154 6.49 11.44 -31.94
C GLY A 154 4.99 11.37 -31.56
N LEU A 155 4.24 10.40 -32.09
CA LEU A 155 2.86 10.15 -31.68
C LEU A 155 2.83 9.24 -30.45
N VAL A 156 2.57 9.80 -29.26
CA VAL A 156 2.44 9.00 -28.03
C VAL A 156 1.02 8.44 -27.95
N THR A 157 0.89 7.13 -27.72
CA THR A 157 -0.41 6.47 -27.64
C THR A 157 -1.13 6.80 -26.32
N GLU A 158 -2.45 6.62 -26.26
CA GLU A 158 -3.18 6.76 -24.99
C GLU A 158 -2.77 5.70 -23.96
N GLU A 159 -2.35 4.52 -24.41
CA GLU A 159 -1.79 3.46 -23.56
C GLU A 159 -0.48 3.92 -22.90
N GLU A 160 0.47 4.43 -23.68
CA GLU A 160 1.74 4.97 -23.16
C GLU A 160 1.51 6.15 -22.19
N ARG A 161 0.52 7.00 -22.47
CA ARG A 161 0.10 8.07 -21.55
C ARG A 161 -0.45 7.51 -20.23
N GLU A 162 -1.30 6.49 -20.31
CA GLU A 162 -1.88 5.81 -19.15
C GLU A 162 -0.81 5.09 -18.32
N GLU A 163 0.17 4.44 -18.94
CA GLU A 163 1.30 3.82 -18.24
C GLU A 163 2.12 4.86 -17.45
N ARG A 164 2.41 6.01 -18.07
CA ARG A 164 3.11 7.12 -17.38
C ARG A 164 2.33 7.63 -16.18
N ARG A 165 1.00 7.79 -16.31
CA ARG A 165 0.11 8.18 -15.20
C ARG A 165 0.18 7.16 -14.06
N ARG A 166 -0.01 5.89 -14.37
CA ARG A 166 -0.03 4.79 -13.39
C ARG A 166 1.28 4.73 -12.62
N ILE A 167 2.42 4.84 -13.31
CA ILE A 167 3.72 4.88 -12.64
C ILE A 167 3.87 6.11 -11.74
N TRP A 168 3.44 7.31 -12.17
CA TRP A 168 3.48 8.50 -11.31
C TRP A 168 2.60 8.35 -10.06
N TRP A 169 1.38 7.83 -10.19
CA TRP A 169 0.49 7.57 -9.06
C TRP A 169 1.00 6.46 -8.14
N LEU A 170 1.75 5.50 -8.67
CA LEU A 170 2.45 4.50 -7.87
C LEU A 170 3.61 5.14 -7.08
N VAL A 171 4.42 6.02 -7.71
CA VAL A 171 5.42 6.83 -7.00
C VAL A 171 4.75 7.64 -5.89
N TYR A 172 3.65 8.33 -6.18
CA TYR A 172 2.86 9.07 -5.19
C TYR A 172 2.53 8.21 -3.96
N SER A 173 1.91 7.04 -4.20
CA SER A 173 1.50 6.11 -3.13
C SER A 173 2.68 5.60 -2.31
N VAL A 174 3.77 5.21 -2.98
CA VAL A 174 4.98 4.69 -2.33
C VAL A 174 5.70 5.78 -1.54
N ASP A 175 5.70 7.03 -2.00
CA ASP A 175 6.31 8.14 -1.25
C ASP A 175 5.66 8.31 0.13
N ARG A 176 4.32 8.36 0.17
CA ARG A 176 3.54 8.48 1.41
C ARG A 176 3.70 7.28 2.32
N HIS A 177 3.70 6.08 1.74
CA HIS A 177 3.98 4.86 2.49
C HIS A 177 5.36 4.88 3.14
N LEU A 178 6.41 5.22 2.37
CA LEU A 178 7.78 5.25 2.88
C LEU A 178 8.02 6.43 3.84
N ALA A 179 7.28 7.53 3.69
CA ALA A 179 7.27 8.65 4.64
C ALA A 179 6.82 8.19 6.02
N LEU A 180 5.74 7.41 6.09
CA LEU A 180 5.33 6.74 7.32
C LEU A 180 6.38 5.72 7.78
N CYS A 181 6.90 4.85 6.90
CA CYS A 181 7.88 3.82 7.28
C CYS A 181 9.12 4.39 7.96
N TYR A 182 9.64 5.49 7.42
CA TYR A 182 10.96 6.02 7.78
C TYR A 182 10.89 7.36 8.50
N ASN A 183 9.70 7.81 8.89
CA ASN A 183 9.47 9.07 9.59
C ASN A 183 10.11 10.28 8.89
N ARG A 184 9.98 10.33 7.56
CA ARG A 184 10.56 11.39 6.73
C ARG A 184 9.47 12.31 6.17
N PRO A 185 9.82 13.55 5.78
CA PRO A 185 8.92 14.39 4.99
C PRO A 185 8.57 13.76 3.64
N LEU A 186 7.45 14.20 3.05
CA LEU A 186 7.06 13.85 1.69
C LEU A 186 8.02 14.47 0.67
N PHE A 187 8.31 13.73 -0.40
CA PHE A 187 9.06 14.25 -1.54
C PHE A 187 8.14 14.81 -2.62
N LEU A 188 7.02 14.11 -2.89
CA LEU A 188 6.09 14.43 -3.96
C LEU A 188 4.89 15.21 -3.40
N LEU A 189 4.71 16.45 -3.87
CA LEU A 189 3.65 17.34 -3.41
C LEU A 189 2.34 17.11 -4.18
N ASP A 190 1.20 17.25 -3.50
CA ASP A 190 -0.12 17.07 -4.14
C ASP A 190 -0.35 18.02 -5.34
N ILE A 191 0.20 19.23 -5.29
CA ILE A 191 0.12 20.21 -6.38
C ILE A 191 0.79 19.70 -7.68
N GLU A 192 1.76 18.79 -7.59
CA GLU A 192 2.37 18.18 -8.77
C GLU A 192 1.43 17.20 -9.48
N CYS A 193 0.32 16.81 -8.83
CA CYS A 193 -0.71 15.93 -9.38
C CYS A 193 -2.01 16.66 -9.80
N ASP A 194 -2.19 17.94 -9.46
CA ASP A 194 -3.46 18.68 -9.63
C ASP A 194 -4.04 18.62 -11.06
N GLY A 195 -3.16 18.70 -12.08
CA GLY A 195 -3.55 18.60 -13.49
C GLY A 195 -3.59 17.18 -14.06
N LEU A 196 -3.14 16.16 -13.32
CA LEU A 196 -2.98 14.79 -13.80
C LEU A 196 -4.27 14.01 -13.63
N LEU A 197 -4.68 13.24 -14.65
CA LEU A 197 -5.86 12.38 -14.55
C LEU A 197 -5.59 11.24 -13.57
N GLN A 198 -6.64 10.82 -12.87
CA GLN A 198 -6.63 9.60 -12.08
C GLN A 198 -6.33 8.38 -12.99
N PRO A 199 -5.71 7.30 -12.45
CA PRO A 199 -5.52 6.06 -13.19
C PRO A 199 -6.84 5.49 -13.69
N LEU A 200 -6.81 4.87 -14.87
CA LEU A 200 -7.92 4.07 -15.36
C LEU A 200 -8.11 2.84 -14.47
N ASP A 201 -9.35 2.37 -14.36
CA ASP A 201 -9.65 1.09 -13.72
C ASP A 201 -8.83 -0.04 -14.35
N ASP A 202 -8.35 -0.97 -13.54
CA ASP A 202 -7.46 -2.04 -14.00
C ASP A 202 -8.15 -2.94 -15.03
N THR A 203 -9.44 -3.21 -14.89
CA THR A 203 -10.19 -4.04 -15.85
C THR A 203 -10.26 -3.33 -17.20
N ALA A 204 -10.62 -2.04 -17.19
CA ALA A 204 -10.69 -1.23 -18.39
C ALA A 204 -9.31 -1.08 -19.06
N TYR A 205 -8.24 -0.90 -18.27
CA TYR A 205 -6.87 -0.87 -18.78
C TYR A 205 -6.48 -2.20 -19.45
N GLN A 206 -6.73 -3.34 -18.80
CA GLN A 206 -6.40 -4.66 -19.34
C GLN A 206 -7.23 -5.01 -20.59
N ASN A 207 -8.45 -4.48 -20.71
CA ASN A 207 -9.30 -4.63 -21.88
C ASN A 207 -8.90 -3.71 -23.06
N GLY A 208 -7.95 -2.78 -22.84
CA GLY A 208 -7.55 -1.80 -23.85
C GLY A 208 -8.59 -0.70 -24.09
N GLU A 209 -9.42 -0.38 -23.09
CA GLU A 209 -10.50 0.62 -23.17
C GLU A 209 -9.97 2.06 -23.04
N PHE A 210 -8.98 2.40 -23.86
CA PHE A 210 -8.36 3.73 -23.93
C PHE A 210 -9.22 4.69 -24.75
N ASN A 211 -10.45 4.96 -24.32
CA ASN A 211 -11.36 5.84 -25.08
C ASN A 211 -10.93 7.32 -24.98
N PRO A 212 -10.61 7.99 -26.12
CA PRO A 212 -10.28 9.42 -26.14
C PRO A 212 -11.50 10.36 -26.00
N GLN A 213 -12.71 9.80 -26.01
CA GLN A 213 -13.97 10.56 -26.13
C GLN A 213 -14.48 11.21 -24.84
N SER A 214 -13.85 10.96 -23.67
CA SER A 214 -14.29 11.57 -22.41
C SER A 214 -14.01 13.09 -22.35
N GLU A 215 -13.10 13.61 -23.18
CA GLU A 215 -12.73 15.03 -23.19
C GLU A 215 -13.39 15.84 -24.33
N MET A 216 -13.91 15.17 -25.37
CA MET A 216 -14.33 15.83 -26.62
C MET A 216 -15.84 15.85 -26.86
N THR A 217 -16.65 15.73 -25.81
CA THR A 217 -18.10 15.94 -25.93
C THR A 217 -18.41 17.42 -25.76
N ASP A 218 -18.83 18.07 -26.86
CA ASP A 218 -19.39 19.43 -26.84
C ASP A 218 -20.38 19.57 -25.66
N PRO A 219 -20.26 20.58 -24.79
CA PRO A 219 -21.16 20.76 -23.64
C PRO A 219 -22.65 20.76 -24.02
N ASN A 220 -23.00 21.04 -25.28
CA ASN A 220 -24.37 20.94 -25.77
C ASN A 220 -24.88 19.50 -25.98
N VAL A 221 -23.99 18.51 -26.16
CA VAL A 221 -24.37 17.08 -26.34
C VAL A 221 -24.55 16.39 -24.98
N MET A 222 -23.79 16.81 -23.95
CA MET A 222 -23.97 16.36 -22.55
C MET A 222 -25.34 16.70 -21.95
N ALA A 223 -26.05 17.69 -22.50
CA ALA A 223 -27.36 18.11 -22.03
C ALA A 223 -28.50 17.14 -22.38
N SER A 224 -28.28 16.18 -23.29
CA SER A 224 -29.33 15.26 -23.75
C SER A 224 -29.56 14.05 -22.83
N ASP A 225 -28.62 13.72 -21.93
CA ASP A 225 -28.79 12.67 -20.92
C ASP A 225 -27.94 12.95 -19.66
N PRO A 226 -28.52 13.64 -18.64
CA PRO A 226 -27.78 14.02 -17.43
C PRO A 226 -27.32 12.83 -16.58
N SER A 227 -27.82 11.61 -16.84
CA SER A 227 -27.45 10.40 -16.09
C SER A 227 -26.12 9.78 -16.56
N ARG A 228 -25.73 9.94 -17.84
CA ARG A 228 -24.45 9.46 -18.38
C ARG A 228 -23.33 10.49 -18.26
N ALA A 229 -23.65 11.79 -18.23
CA ALA A 229 -22.66 12.87 -18.17
C ALA A 229 -21.85 12.91 -16.85
N GLN A 230 -22.42 12.49 -15.72
CA GLN A 230 -21.72 12.47 -14.42
C GLN A 230 -20.69 11.35 -14.29
N ASN A 231 -20.80 10.27 -15.07
CA ASN A 231 -19.92 9.10 -14.98
C ASN A 231 -18.74 9.11 -15.98
N GLN A 232 -18.61 10.14 -16.83
CA GLN A 232 -17.67 10.09 -17.96
C GLN A 232 -16.46 11.03 -17.85
N VAL A 233 -16.45 12.02 -16.95
CA VAL A 233 -15.27 12.89 -16.77
C VAL A 233 -14.37 12.29 -15.70
N ARG A 234 -13.20 11.79 -16.09
CA ARG A 234 -12.22 11.22 -15.16
C ARG A 234 -11.68 12.33 -14.26
N ALA A 235 -11.70 12.09 -12.95
CA ALA A 235 -11.19 13.04 -11.97
C ALA A 235 -9.69 13.34 -12.19
N ARG A 236 -9.27 14.54 -11.79
CA ARG A 236 -7.87 14.99 -11.78
C ARG A 236 -7.43 15.26 -10.35
N GLY A 237 -6.12 15.16 -10.09
CA GLY A 237 -5.56 15.36 -8.77
C GLY A 237 -5.93 14.26 -7.77
N PRO A 238 -5.40 14.31 -6.53
CA PRO A 238 -5.68 13.32 -5.50
C PRO A 238 -7.17 13.29 -5.14
N THR A 239 -7.69 12.10 -4.85
CA THR A 239 -9.09 11.91 -4.43
C THR A 239 -9.15 11.20 -3.07
N PHE A 240 -10.30 11.30 -2.42
CA PHE A 240 -10.54 10.67 -1.11
C PHE A 240 -11.59 9.56 -1.16
N GLU A 241 -12.05 9.17 -2.36
CA GLU A 241 -13.11 8.19 -2.54
C GLU A 241 -12.57 6.87 -3.12
N CYS A 242 -13.06 5.75 -2.57
CA CYS A 242 -12.86 4.42 -3.15
C CYS A 242 -13.62 4.30 -4.47
N SER A 243 -12.90 4.00 -5.55
CA SER A 243 -13.44 3.97 -6.91
C SER A 243 -13.35 2.61 -7.62
N GLY A 244 -12.61 1.64 -7.06
CA GLY A 244 -12.40 0.34 -7.71
C GLY A 244 -11.60 -0.65 -6.87
N HIS A 245 -11.42 -1.86 -7.40
CA HIS A 245 -10.72 -2.94 -6.70
C HIS A 245 -9.19 -2.84 -6.74
N SER A 246 -8.63 -2.04 -7.64
CA SER A 246 -7.18 -1.94 -7.81
C SER A 246 -6.51 -1.11 -6.72
N ILE A 247 -5.18 -1.19 -6.63
CA ILE A 247 -4.39 -0.35 -5.73
C ILE A 247 -4.64 1.15 -5.96
N TYR A 248 -4.99 1.55 -7.18
CA TYR A 248 -5.38 2.93 -7.49
C TYR A 248 -6.82 3.25 -7.07
N GLY A 249 -7.70 2.26 -7.04
CA GLY A 249 -9.11 2.43 -6.71
C GLY A 249 -9.38 2.57 -5.22
N TYR A 250 -8.81 1.69 -4.38
CA TYR A 250 -9.10 1.69 -2.94
C TYR A 250 -7.96 2.23 -2.08
N PHE A 251 -6.70 2.06 -2.49
CA PHE A 251 -5.53 2.36 -1.65
C PHE A 251 -4.93 3.75 -1.90
N LEU A 252 -4.91 4.21 -3.15
CA LEU A 252 -4.44 5.57 -3.49
C LEU A 252 -5.16 6.68 -2.72
N PRO A 253 -6.50 6.65 -2.53
CA PRO A 253 -7.18 7.65 -1.70
C PRO A 253 -6.69 7.66 -0.25
N LEU A 254 -6.43 6.49 0.32
CA LEU A 254 -5.86 6.37 1.66
C LEU A 254 -4.44 6.92 1.72
N MET A 255 -3.66 6.79 0.64
CA MET A 255 -2.32 7.39 0.58
C MET A 255 -2.37 8.90 0.50
N ALA A 256 -3.34 9.48 -0.19
CA ALA A 256 -3.55 10.93 -0.17
C ALA A 256 -3.81 11.43 1.26
N ILE A 257 -4.73 10.80 1.98
CA ILE A 257 -5.03 11.11 3.38
C ILE A 257 -3.79 10.89 4.28
N LEU A 258 -3.04 9.80 4.06
CA LEU A 258 -1.79 9.56 4.79
C LEU A 258 -0.78 10.68 4.59
N GLY A 259 -0.71 11.28 3.38
CA GLY A 259 0.12 12.44 3.11
C GLY A 259 -0.21 13.62 4.00
N GLU A 260 -1.50 13.96 4.12
CA GLU A 260 -1.98 15.04 4.99
C GLU A 260 -1.63 14.76 6.47
N ILE A 261 -1.80 13.51 6.91
CA ILE A 261 -1.46 13.06 8.27
C ILE A 261 0.04 13.19 8.54
N VAL A 262 0.89 12.81 7.57
CA VAL A 262 2.36 12.95 7.65
C VAL A 262 2.77 14.41 7.77
N ASP A 263 2.22 15.28 6.92
CA ASP A 263 2.54 16.71 6.93
C ASP A 263 2.09 17.38 8.23
N LEU A 264 0.89 17.07 8.73
CA LEU A 264 0.40 17.56 10.02
C LEU A 264 1.29 17.09 11.17
N ASN A 265 1.69 15.81 11.19
CA ASN A 265 2.55 15.26 12.22
C ASN A 265 3.93 15.95 12.24
N HIS A 266 4.55 16.14 11.07
CA HIS A 266 5.83 16.86 10.97
C HIS A 266 5.69 18.33 11.34
N ALA A 267 4.60 18.99 10.94
CA ALA A 267 4.33 20.38 11.30
C ALA A 267 4.19 20.53 12.82
N ARG A 268 3.42 19.66 13.49
CA ARG A 268 3.24 19.65 14.96
C ARG A 268 4.56 19.42 15.70
N ASN A 269 5.39 18.51 15.21
CA ASN A 269 6.66 18.12 15.83
C ASN A 269 7.85 18.99 15.40
N HIS A 270 7.64 20.01 14.55
CA HIS A 270 8.72 20.83 14.04
C HIS A 270 9.46 21.57 15.20
N PRO A 271 10.79 21.40 15.36
CA PRO A 271 11.51 21.85 16.57
C PRO A 271 11.39 23.34 16.91
N ARG A 272 11.14 24.19 15.90
CA ARG A 272 11.03 25.65 16.08
C ARG A 272 9.66 26.23 15.75
N LEU A 273 8.83 25.49 15.00
CA LEU A 273 7.59 26.01 14.37
C LEU A 273 6.37 25.13 14.68
N GLY A 274 6.53 24.13 15.55
CA GLY A 274 5.46 23.21 15.92
C GLY A 274 4.54 23.77 16.98
N ALA A 275 4.04 22.89 17.85
CA ALA A 275 3.00 23.20 18.85
C ALA A 275 3.35 24.37 19.80
N GLY A 276 4.63 24.69 20.01
CA GLY A 276 5.05 25.82 20.83
C GLY A 276 4.99 27.19 20.13
N PHE A 277 4.85 27.23 18.81
CA PHE A 277 4.86 28.47 18.01
C PHE A 277 3.51 28.76 17.35
N ARG A 278 2.83 27.73 16.84
CA ARG A 278 1.51 27.89 16.21
C ARG A 278 0.38 27.71 17.23
N PRO A 279 -0.73 28.44 17.10
CA PRO A 279 -1.92 28.22 17.92
C PRO A 279 -2.44 26.79 17.78
N ALA A 280 -2.86 26.18 18.89
CA ALA A 280 -3.43 24.82 18.88
C ALA A 280 -4.63 24.68 17.92
N HIS A 281 -5.47 25.73 17.81
CA HIS A 281 -6.65 25.70 16.95
C HIS A 281 -6.34 25.44 15.47
N GLU A 282 -5.21 25.93 14.94
CA GLU A 282 -4.84 25.71 13.52
C GLU A 282 -4.58 24.23 13.25
N PHE A 283 -3.92 23.55 14.19
CA PHE A 283 -3.66 22.11 14.08
C PHE A 283 -4.92 21.28 14.29
N ASP A 284 -5.88 21.78 15.07
CA ASP A 284 -7.17 21.13 15.30
C ASP A 284 -8.07 21.27 14.07
N GLU A 285 -8.10 22.44 13.43
CA GLU A 285 -8.81 22.66 12.15
C GLU A 285 -8.30 21.74 11.04
N GLN A 286 -6.98 21.63 10.89
CA GLN A 286 -6.37 20.71 9.94
C GLN A 286 -6.74 19.24 10.25
N ALA A 287 -6.70 18.84 11.53
CA ALA A 287 -7.09 17.49 11.91
C ALA A 287 -8.58 17.19 11.66
N MET A 288 -9.46 18.18 11.85
CA MET A 288 -10.88 18.04 11.52
C MET A 288 -11.09 17.84 10.01
N GLU A 289 -10.35 18.56 9.17
CA GLU A 289 -10.47 18.40 7.72
C GLU A 289 -9.99 17.02 7.26
N ILE A 290 -8.85 16.53 7.78
CA ILE A 290 -8.38 15.17 7.51
C ILE A 290 -9.40 14.13 7.99
N THR A 291 -10.04 14.37 9.14
CA THR A 291 -11.12 13.50 9.64
C THR A 291 -12.29 13.46 8.66
N ARG A 292 -12.67 14.61 8.09
CA ARG A 292 -13.71 14.69 7.05
C ARG A 292 -13.32 13.88 5.80
N HIS A 293 -12.05 13.91 5.39
CA HIS A 293 -11.57 13.08 4.27
C HIS A 293 -11.65 11.58 4.57
N LEU A 294 -11.34 11.15 5.81
CA LEU A 294 -11.53 9.76 6.23
C LEU A 294 -13.00 9.34 6.22
N GLU A 295 -13.91 10.22 6.65
CA GLU A 295 -15.37 9.97 6.60
C GLU A 295 -15.88 9.87 5.15
N LEU A 296 -15.37 10.71 4.25
CA LEU A 296 -15.67 10.60 2.81
C LEU A 296 -15.24 9.25 2.26
N TYR A 297 -14.02 8.81 2.59
CA TYR A 297 -13.52 7.50 2.21
C TYR A 297 -14.42 6.39 2.74
N GLU A 298 -14.77 6.41 4.04
CA GLU A 298 -15.64 5.41 4.65
C GLU A 298 -16.99 5.30 3.93
N GLN A 299 -17.61 6.45 3.63
CA GLN A 299 -18.89 6.51 2.93
C GLN A 299 -18.77 5.96 1.50
N SER A 300 -17.71 6.31 0.78
CA SER A 300 -17.46 5.81 -0.57
C SER A 300 -17.21 4.30 -0.58
N LEU A 301 -16.50 3.75 0.41
CA LEU A 301 -16.26 2.31 0.55
C LEU A 301 -17.56 1.54 0.81
N LYS A 302 -18.47 2.11 1.63
CA LYS A 302 -19.83 1.56 1.84
C LYS A 302 -20.67 1.61 0.57
N ARG A 303 -20.60 2.70 -0.20
CA ARG A 303 -21.29 2.82 -1.50
C ARG A 303 -20.78 1.77 -2.49
N PHE A 304 -19.46 1.63 -2.60
CA PHE A 304 -18.80 0.63 -3.43
C PHE A 304 -19.25 -0.79 -3.07
N ALA A 305 -19.24 -1.12 -1.78
CA ALA A 305 -19.75 -2.40 -1.28
C ALA A 305 -21.20 -2.67 -1.69
N ALA A 306 -22.09 -1.68 -1.52
CA ALA A 306 -23.49 -1.81 -1.86
C ALA A 306 -23.71 -2.06 -3.37
N GLN A 307 -22.90 -1.44 -4.23
CA GLN A 307 -22.99 -1.62 -5.68
C GLN A 307 -22.53 -3.02 -6.13
N HIS A 308 -21.46 -3.55 -5.52
CA HIS A 308 -20.85 -4.81 -5.94
C HIS A 308 -21.32 -6.05 -5.17
N LEU A 309 -21.97 -5.90 -4.01
CA LEU A 309 -22.51 -7.01 -3.20
C LEU A 309 -24.04 -7.09 -3.22
N SER A 310 -24.74 -6.14 -3.84
CA SER A 310 -26.19 -6.26 -4.01
C SER A 310 -26.48 -7.44 -4.94
N PRO A 311 -27.39 -8.36 -4.57
CA PRO A 311 -27.85 -9.39 -5.48
C PRO A 311 -28.54 -8.68 -6.65
N SER A 312 -27.83 -8.57 -7.77
CA SER A 312 -28.43 -8.21 -9.04
C SER A 312 -29.61 -9.16 -9.22
N HIS A 313 -30.83 -8.61 -9.31
CA HIS A 313 -32.00 -9.34 -9.75
C HIS A 313 -31.63 -10.06 -11.05
N HIS A 314 -31.28 -11.35 -10.96
CA HIS A 314 -31.27 -12.20 -12.12
C HIS A 314 -32.68 -12.14 -12.68
N ASN A 315 -32.78 -11.55 -13.87
CA ASN A 315 -34.02 -11.40 -14.60
C ASN A 315 -34.74 -12.75 -14.65
N ASN A 316 -35.94 -12.77 -14.06
CA ASN A 316 -36.99 -13.69 -14.43
C ASN A 316 -37.28 -13.48 -15.92
N SER A 317 -36.65 -14.30 -16.76
CA SER A 317 -37.13 -14.59 -18.09
C SER A 317 -36.49 -15.90 -18.51
N ASP A 318 -37.08 -17.01 -18.08
CA ASP A 318 -37.25 -18.18 -18.94
C ASP A 318 -38.49 -18.96 -18.48
N GLU A 319 -39.53 -18.75 -19.29
CA GLU A 319 -40.53 -19.73 -19.75
C GLU A 319 -41.30 -20.55 -18.71
N LYS A 320 -42.58 -20.17 -18.63
CA LYS A 320 -43.69 -21.11 -18.37
C LYS A 320 -43.50 -22.35 -19.24
N ASP A 321 -43.35 -23.51 -18.61
CA ASP A 321 -43.90 -24.72 -19.21
C ASP A 321 -44.60 -25.58 -18.15
N ASN A 322 -45.89 -25.78 -18.42
CA ASN A 322 -46.77 -26.69 -17.71
C ASN A 322 -46.36 -28.12 -18.03
N ASN A 323 -46.18 -28.99 -17.03
CA ASN A 323 -46.83 -30.30 -17.10
C ASN A 323 -46.94 -31.00 -15.74
N ASP A 324 -48.11 -31.60 -15.54
CA ASP A 324 -48.54 -32.42 -14.41
C ASP A 324 -47.77 -33.76 -14.31
N GLY A 325 -47.64 -34.29 -13.09
CA GLY A 325 -47.20 -35.66 -12.85
C GLY A 325 -47.12 -36.05 -11.38
N LEU A 326 -48.14 -36.78 -10.90
CA LEU A 326 -48.31 -37.32 -9.54
C LEU A 326 -47.13 -38.15 -8.99
N GLY A 327 -46.89 -38.04 -7.68
CA GLY A 327 -46.09 -39.00 -6.90
C GLY A 327 -46.13 -38.72 -5.39
N ILE A 328 -46.56 -39.72 -4.62
CA ILE A 328 -47.00 -39.69 -3.22
C ILE A 328 -45.84 -40.02 -2.23
N ASN A 329 -45.88 -39.37 -1.06
CA ASN A 329 -45.31 -39.67 0.28
C ASN A 329 -43.96 -40.40 0.45
N ASP A 330 -43.08 -39.86 1.32
CA ASP A 330 -42.66 -40.62 2.52
C ASP A 330 -42.11 -39.76 3.67
N VAL A 331 -42.27 -40.30 4.87
CA VAL A 331 -42.12 -39.75 6.22
C VAL A 331 -40.70 -39.94 6.76
N GLY A 332 -40.18 -38.91 7.42
CA GLY A 332 -39.41 -39.01 8.68
C GLY A 332 -37.94 -39.41 8.62
N THR A 333 -37.04 -38.49 8.99
CA THR A 333 -35.90 -38.73 9.90
C THR A 333 -35.37 -37.37 10.41
N PRO A 334 -35.26 -37.15 11.74
CA PRO A 334 -34.53 -36.01 12.29
C PRO A 334 -33.05 -36.38 12.53
N SER A 335 -32.18 -35.36 12.56
CA SER A 335 -30.77 -35.39 13.04
C SER A 335 -29.69 -35.40 11.95
N ALA A 336 -29.03 -34.25 11.79
CA ALA A 336 -27.73 -34.00 12.40
C ALA A 336 -27.35 -32.52 12.17
N GLN A 337 -27.25 -31.74 13.25
CA GLN A 337 -26.59 -30.42 13.19
C GLN A 337 -25.12 -30.64 12.86
N SER A 338 -24.79 -30.47 11.58
CA SER A 338 -23.42 -30.51 11.10
C SER A 338 -22.79 -29.13 11.29
N VAL A 339 -21.69 -29.10 12.03
CA VAL A 339 -20.83 -27.94 12.33
C VAL A 339 -20.04 -27.46 11.09
N HIS A 340 -20.58 -27.69 9.88
CA HIS A 340 -19.91 -27.54 8.59
C HIS A 340 -20.54 -26.42 7.73
N SER A 341 -21.43 -25.59 8.30
CA SER A 341 -22.11 -24.53 7.55
C SER A 341 -21.24 -23.33 7.20
N VAL A 342 -20.06 -23.19 7.81
CA VAL A 342 -19.17 -22.03 7.59
C VAL A 342 -18.24 -22.23 6.40
N LEU A 343 -17.78 -23.45 6.12
CA LEU A 343 -16.95 -23.74 4.94
C LEU A 343 -17.75 -23.77 3.63
N THR A 344 -19.08 -23.93 3.71
CA THR A 344 -19.96 -24.06 2.55
C THR A 344 -20.52 -22.73 2.04
N SER A 345 -20.40 -21.63 2.81
CA SER A 345 -20.85 -20.30 2.39
C SER A 345 -19.85 -19.60 1.47
N VAL A 346 -18.53 -19.77 1.69
CA VAL A 346 -17.49 -19.18 0.83
C VAL A 346 -17.49 -19.82 -0.57
N SER A 347 -17.82 -21.11 -0.67
CA SER A 347 -17.86 -21.84 -1.96
C SER A 347 -18.96 -21.39 -2.93
N ARG A 348 -19.86 -20.49 -2.51
CA ARG A 348 -20.96 -19.97 -3.34
C ARG A 348 -20.78 -18.51 -3.77
N LEU A 349 -19.73 -17.83 -3.33
CA LEU A 349 -19.45 -16.46 -3.71
C LEU A 349 -18.74 -16.43 -5.06
N SER A 350 -19.13 -15.49 -5.91
CA SER A 350 -18.38 -15.18 -7.13
C SER A 350 -17.00 -14.58 -6.79
N GLU A 351 -16.05 -14.74 -7.70
CA GLU A 351 -14.69 -14.18 -7.55
C GLU A 351 -14.73 -12.66 -7.32
N SER A 352 -15.60 -11.95 -8.05
CA SER A 352 -15.82 -10.50 -7.89
C SER A 352 -16.33 -10.13 -6.50
N GLU A 353 -17.22 -10.94 -5.90
CA GLU A 353 -17.70 -10.68 -4.54
C GLU A 353 -16.60 -10.89 -3.50
N ILE A 354 -15.75 -11.92 -3.67
CA ILE A 354 -14.60 -12.16 -2.81
C ILE A 354 -13.62 -10.98 -2.90
N GLN A 355 -13.28 -10.54 -4.11
CA GLN A 355 -12.38 -9.40 -4.31
C GLN A 355 -12.94 -8.12 -3.67
N THR A 356 -14.26 -7.89 -3.79
CA THR A 356 -14.94 -6.75 -3.14
C THR A 356 -14.80 -6.83 -1.62
N ARG A 357 -15.00 -8.01 -1.02
CA ARG A 357 -14.87 -8.20 0.44
C ARG A 357 -13.43 -8.01 0.92
N ILE A 358 -12.45 -8.46 0.14
CA ILE A 358 -11.02 -8.23 0.43
C ILE A 358 -10.73 -6.72 0.44
N VAL A 359 -11.11 -6.00 -0.62
CA VAL A 359 -10.91 -4.55 -0.75
C VAL A 359 -11.56 -3.80 0.41
N MET A 360 -12.80 -4.16 0.76
CA MET A 360 -13.49 -3.59 1.91
C MET A 360 -12.73 -3.81 3.22
N ALA A 361 -12.26 -5.03 3.47
CA ALA A 361 -11.58 -5.38 4.72
C ALA A 361 -10.23 -4.66 4.85
N TYR A 362 -9.43 -4.64 3.77
CA TYR A 362 -8.16 -3.92 3.72
C TYR A 362 -8.35 -2.40 3.82
N GLY A 363 -9.28 -1.82 3.05
CA GLY A 363 -9.59 -0.40 3.08
C GLY A 363 -10.07 0.06 4.45
N THR A 364 -10.97 -0.70 5.08
CA THR A 364 -11.48 -0.42 6.44
C THR A 364 -10.37 -0.48 7.48
N HIS A 365 -9.50 -1.49 7.41
CA HIS A 365 -8.38 -1.60 8.33
C HIS A 365 -7.45 -0.39 8.23
N VAL A 366 -6.97 -0.08 7.02
CA VAL A 366 -6.03 1.03 6.80
C VAL A 366 -6.66 2.37 7.21
N MET A 367 -7.93 2.61 6.86
CA MET A 367 -8.67 3.81 7.28
C MET A 367 -8.69 3.98 8.81
N HIS A 368 -8.98 2.93 9.57
CA HIS A 368 -8.92 2.99 11.03
C HIS A 368 -7.50 3.22 11.56
N VAL A 369 -6.48 2.64 10.92
CA VAL A 369 -5.08 2.95 11.26
C VAL A 369 -4.75 4.42 11.00
N LEU A 370 -5.27 5.03 9.92
CA LEU A 370 -5.11 6.46 9.67
C LEU A 370 -5.78 7.33 10.74
N HIS A 371 -6.97 6.97 11.23
CA HIS A 371 -7.56 7.65 12.40
C HIS A 371 -6.67 7.56 13.65
N ILE A 372 -6.05 6.40 13.89
CA ILE A 372 -5.11 6.21 15.01
C ILE A 372 -3.86 7.08 14.80
N LEU A 373 -3.30 7.16 13.59
CA LEU A 373 -2.13 7.98 13.29
C LEU A 373 -2.41 9.48 13.38
N LEU A 374 -3.63 9.92 13.06
CA LEU A 374 -4.05 11.33 13.15
C LEU A 374 -4.19 11.81 14.61
N THR A 375 -4.67 10.93 15.49
CA THR A 375 -5.00 11.26 16.89
C THR A 375 -3.92 10.84 17.89
N GLY A 376 -3.20 9.76 17.58
CA GLY A 376 -2.27 9.10 18.47
C GLY A 376 -0.81 9.46 18.23
N LYS A 377 0.05 8.87 19.07
CA LYS A 377 1.50 9.00 18.95
C LYS A 377 2.06 7.90 18.07
N TRP A 378 2.96 8.27 17.18
CA TRP A 378 3.60 7.31 16.27
C TRP A 378 4.72 6.52 16.95
N ASP A 379 5.40 7.10 17.95
CA ASP A 379 6.49 6.42 18.66
C ASP A 379 5.94 5.46 19.73
N PRO A 380 6.17 4.13 19.61
CA PRO A 380 5.64 3.16 20.55
C PRO A 380 6.19 3.34 21.97
N ILE A 381 7.41 3.87 22.12
CA ILE A 381 7.99 4.12 23.44
C ILE A 381 7.33 5.34 24.11
N ASN A 382 7.20 6.47 23.40
CA ASN A 382 6.48 7.64 23.92
C ASN A 382 5.00 7.33 24.22
N LEU A 383 4.40 6.40 23.46
CA LEU A 383 3.06 5.89 23.70
C LEU A 383 2.98 5.11 25.02
N LEU A 384 3.96 4.24 25.31
CA LEU A 384 4.03 3.47 26.57
C LEU A 384 4.36 4.32 27.79
N ASP A 385 5.25 5.30 27.63
CA ASP A 385 5.66 6.20 28.71
C ASP A 385 4.54 7.12 29.17
N ASP A 386 3.67 7.54 28.24
CA ASP A 386 2.51 8.40 28.54
C ASP A 386 2.84 9.63 29.40
N ALA A 387 3.97 10.28 29.11
CA ALA A 387 4.50 11.39 29.93
C ALA A 387 3.56 12.61 30.01
N ASP A 388 2.64 12.76 29.06
CA ASP A 388 1.65 13.84 28.94
C ASP A 388 0.24 13.43 29.42
N LEU A 389 0.08 12.23 30.00
CA LEU A 389 -1.21 11.67 30.44
C LEU A 389 -2.25 11.58 29.32
N TRP A 390 -1.82 11.40 28.07
CA TRP A 390 -2.69 11.28 26.91
C TRP A 390 -3.73 10.15 27.05
N ILE A 391 -3.41 9.09 27.80
CA ILE A 391 -4.34 7.98 28.09
C ILE A 391 -5.63 8.45 28.78
N SER A 392 -5.60 9.59 29.48
CA SER A 392 -6.80 10.15 30.14
C SER A 392 -7.64 11.04 29.23
N SER A 393 -7.23 11.25 27.97
CA SER A 393 -7.88 12.16 27.03
C SER A 393 -9.03 11.51 26.27
N GLN A 394 -9.93 12.35 25.72
CA GLN A 394 -10.95 11.88 24.77
C GLN A 394 -10.34 11.31 23.49
N GLY A 395 -9.18 11.84 23.05
CA GLY A 395 -8.46 11.35 21.89
C GLY A 395 -8.03 9.88 22.04
N PHE A 396 -7.58 9.50 23.23
CA PHE A 396 -7.25 8.10 23.54
C PHE A 396 -8.47 7.17 23.46
N ILE A 397 -9.63 7.61 23.97
CA ILE A 397 -10.87 6.82 23.91
C ILE A 397 -11.29 6.60 22.45
N THR A 398 -11.28 7.66 21.63
CA THR A 398 -11.60 7.59 20.20
C THR A 398 -10.61 6.68 19.46
N ALA A 399 -9.30 6.84 19.69
CA ALA A 399 -8.28 6.00 19.07
C ALA A 399 -8.40 4.53 19.48
N THR A 400 -8.78 4.25 20.74
CA THR A 400 -9.05 2.90 21.23
C THR A 400 -10.20 2.24 20.48
N GLY A 401 -11.28 2.99 20.22
CA GLY A 401 -12.39 2.52 19.38
C GLY A 401 -11.91 2.10 17.99
N HIS A 402 -11.13 2.96 17.34
CA HIS A 402 -10.55 2.64 16.02
C HIS A 402 -9.58 1.45 16.06
N ALA A 403 -8.79 1.27 17.12
CA ALA A 403 -7.88 0.13 17.25
C ALA A 403 -8.63 -1.21 17.35
N VAL A 404 -9.76 -1.23 18.06
CA VAL A 404 -10.63 -2.41 18.10
C VAL A 404 -11.28 -2.67 16.73
N SER A 405 -11.84 -1.64 16.08
CA SER A 405 -12.43 -1.79 14.74
C SER A 405 -11.40 -2.18 13.67
N ALA A 406 -10.16 -1.69 13.76
CA ALA A 406 -9.06 -2.11 12.90
C ALA A 406 -8.74 -3.60 13.07
N ALA A 407 -8.78 -4.12 14.30
CA ALA A 407 -8.59 -5.55 14.57
C ALA A 407 -9.79 -6.41 14.12
N GLU A 408 -11.01 -5.87 14.17
CA GLU A 408 -12.19 -6.53 13.60
C GLU A 408 -12.08 -6.63 12.07
N ALA A 409 -11.65 -5.56 11.40
CA ALA A 409 -11.38 -5.57 9.97
C ALA A 409 -10.32 -6.61 9.58
N ILE A 410 -9.25 -6.77 10.39
CA ILE A 410 -8.27 -7.86 10.22
C ILE A 410 -8.92 -9.24 10.32
N GLY A 411 -9.89 -9.42 11.21
CA GLY A 411 -10.66 -10.66 11.31
C GLY A 411 -11.32 -11.03 9.97
N HIS A 412 -11.89 -10.04 9.28
CA HIS A 412 -12.43 -10.21 7.93
C HIS A 412 -11.35 -10.43 6.87
N ILE A 413 -10.20 -9.76 6.98
CA ILE A 413 -9.07 -10.03 6.08
C ILE A 413 -8.66 -11.49 6.18
N LEU A 414 -8.46 -12.02 7.39
CA LEU A 414 -8.06 -13.43 7.59
C LEU A 414 -9.12 -14.44 7.16
N GLU A 415 -10.38 -14.03 6.98
CA GLU A 415 -11.46 -14.86 6.45
C GLU A 415 -11.34 -15.05 4.92
N TYR A 416 -10.98 -13.98 4.19
CA TYR A 416 -10.94 -13.97 2.72
C TYR A 416 -9.52 -14.08 2.13
N ASP A 417 -8.51 -13.67 2.89
CA ASP A 417 -7.07 -13.68 2.54
C ASP A 417 -6.25 -14.10 3.79
N PRO A 418 -6.30 -15.39 4.16
CA PRO A 418 -5.65 -15.90 5.38
C PRO A 418 -4.13 -15.78 5.36
N GLY A 419 -3.51 -15.67 4.17
CA GLY A 419 -2.08 -15.50 3.98
C GLY A 419 -1.62 -14.03 3.96
N LEU A 420 -2.53 -13.06 3.94
CA LEU A 420 -2.20 -11.64 3.71
C LEU A 420 -1.43 -11.43 2.39
N GLU A 421 -1.81 -12.18 1.36
CA GLU A 421 -1.14 -12.23 0.05
C GLU A 421 -1.64 -11.13 -0.90
N PHE A 422 -2.77 -10.49 -0.60
CA PHE A 422 -3.34 -9.47 -1.46
C PHE A 422 -2.48 -8.20 -1.54
N MET A 423 -1.89 -7.76 -0.43
CA MET A 423 -1.05 -6.54 -0.38
C MET A 423 0.18 -6.69 0.53
N PRO A 424 1.03 -7.71 0.31
CA PRO A 424 2.01 -8.15 1.29
C PRO A 424 3.04 -7.05 1.62
N TYR A 425 3.54 -6.33 0.61
CA TYR A 425 4.64 -5.38 0.78
C TYR A 425 4.25 -4.07 1.48
N PHE A 426 2.98 -3.67 1.44
CA PHE A 426 2.51 -2.44 2.06
C PHE A 426 1.80 -2.69 3.39
N PHE A 427 1.02 -3.77 3.47
CA PHE A 427 0.09 -3.99 4.58
C PHE A 427 0.78 -4.09 5.95
N GLY A 428 1.98 -4.68 5.98
CA GLY A 428 2.70 -4.94 7.22
C GLY A 428 2.93 -3.73 8.12
N ILE A 429 3.09 -2.55 7.53
CA ILE A 429 3.28 -1.28 8.26
C ILE A 429 1.99 -0.82 8.91
N TYR A 430 0.87 -0.91 8.22
CA TYR A 430 -0.44 -0.53 8.77
C TYR A 430 -0.86 -1.52 9.86
N LEU A 431 -0.61 -2.81 9.66
CA LEU A 431 -0.80 -3.84 10.67
C LEU A 431 0.02 -3.52 11.94
N LEU A 432 1.30 -3.14 11.78
CA LEU A 432 2.16 -2.77 12.90
C LEU A 432 1.65 -1.51 13.62
N GLN A 433 1.40 -0.43 12.88
CA GLN A 433 0.97 0.86 13.44
C GLN A 433 -0.37 0.75 14.18
N GLY A 434 -1.34 0.02 13.60
CA GLY A 434 -2.63 -0.25 14.25
C GLY A 434 -2.51 -1.11 15.52
N SER A 435 -1.41 -1.85 15.69
CA SER A 435 -1.23 -2.75 16.83
C SER A 435 -0.60 -2.08 18.06
N PHE A 436 0.11 -0.96 17.91
CA PHE A 436 0.80 -0.30 19.04
C PHE A 436 -0.16 0.15 20.14
N LEU A 437 -1.34 0.67 19.76
CA LEU A 437 -2.32 1.11 20.73
C LEU A 437 -2.94 -0.07 21.50
N LEU A 438 -3.20 -1.19 20.83
CA LEU A 438 -3.67 -2.41 21.50
C LEU A 438 -2.63 -2.96 22.47
N LEU A 439 -1.33 -2.88 22.12
CA LEU A 439 -0.25 -3.23 23.03
C LEU A 439 -0.26 -2.35 24.27
N LEU A 440 -0.39 -1.03 24.11
CA LEU A 440 -0.48 -0.09 25.23
C LEU A 440 -1.67 -0.44 26.15
N ILE A 441 -2.86 -0.65 25.57
CA ILE A 441 -4.06 -0.96 26.34
C ILE A 441 -3.89 -2.27 27.11
N ALA A 442 -3.35 -3.30 26.46
CA ALA A 442 -3.06 -4.58 27.09
C ALA A 442 -2.06 -4.44 28.25
N ASP A 443 -1.03 -3.61 28.09
CA ASP A 443 -0.01 -3.38 29.11
C ASP A 443 -0.53 -2.58 30.32
N LYS A 444 -1.40 -1.59 30.08
CA LYS A 444 -1.96 -0.72 31.14
C LYS A 444 -3.13 -1.36 31.89
N LEU A 445 -4.04 -2.03 31.18
CA LEU A 445 -5.23 -2.65 31.80
C LEU A 445 -4.94 -4.04 32.37
N GLN A 446 -3.97 -4.78 31.80
CA GLN A 446 -3.60 -6.12 32.26
C GLN A 446 -4.84 -7.01 32.49
N SER A 447 -5.03 -7.52 33.72
CA SER A 447 -6.17 -8.38 34.08
C SER A 447 -7.54 -7.70 34.02
N GLU A 448 -7.58 -6.37 33.93
CA GLU A 448 -8.81 -5.58 33.82
C GLU A 448 -9.21 -5.29 32.35
N ALA A 449 -8.44 -5.78 31.38
CA ALA A 449 -8.75 -5.59 29.97
C ALA A 449 -10.08 -6.24 29.58
N SER A 450 -10.87 -5.54 28.75
CA SER A 450 -12.17 -6.04 28.29
C SER A 450 -12.00 -7.26 27.35
N PRO A 451 -13.01 -8.14 27.25
CA PRO A 451 -12.96 -9.29 26.34
C PRO A 451 -12.78 -8.90 24.86
N SER A 452 -13.26 -7.72 24.45
CA SER A 452 -13.07 -7.21 23.08
C SER A 452 -11.61 -6.88 22.79
N VAL A 453 -10.90 -6.27 23.74
CA VAL A 453 -9.46 -5.97 23.62
C VAL A 453 -8.63 -7.26 23.58
N VAL A 454 -8.98 -8.26 24.41
CA VAL A 454 -8.35 -9.58 24.40
C VAL A 454 -8.50 -10.23 23.02
N LYS A 455 -9.73 -10.26 22.49
CA LYS A 455 -10.02 -10.79 21.15
C LYS A 455 -9.26 -10.02 20.06
N ALA A 456 -9.21 -8.69 20.14
CA ALA A 456 -8.47 -7.86 19.21
C ALA A 456 -6.97 -8.23 19.22
N CYS A 457 -6.35 -8.34 20.40
CA CYS A 457 -4.94 -8.76 20.53
C CYS A 457 -4.68 -10.15 19.94
N GLU A 458 -5.58 -11.11 20.13
CA GLU A 458 -5.46 -12.44 19.52
C GLU A 458 -5.52 -12.40 17.99
N THR A 459 -6.45 -11.62 17.43
CA THR A 459 -6.57 -11.44 15.99
C THR A 459 -5.33 -10.79 15.40
N ILE A 460 -4.78 -9.76 16.07
CA ILE A 460 -3.51 -9.12 15.69
C ILE A 460 -2.35 -10.11 15.69
N ILE A 461 -2.23 -10.94 16.74
CA ILE A 461 -1.16 -11.95 16.82
C ILE A 461 -1.25 -12.91 15.63
N ARG A 462 -2.45 -13.43 15.32
CA ARG A 462 -2.67 -14.32 14.17
C ARG A 462 -2.31 -13.64 12.85
N ALA A 463 -2.65 -12.37 12.67
CA ALA A 463 -2.32 -11.62 11.47
C ALA A 463 -0.81 -11.39 11.31
N HIS A 464 -0.09 -11.02 12.37
CA HIS A 464 1.37 -10.92 12.31
C HIS A 464 2.02 -12.29 12.03
N GLU A 465 1.48 -13.37 12.59
CA GLU A 465 1.97 -14.74 12.32
C GLU A 465 1.74 -15.14 10.85
N ALA A 466 0.56 -14.85 10.29
CA ALA A 466 0.29 -15.05 8.87
C ALA A 466 1.21 -14.22 7.97
N CYS A 467 1.37 -12.92 8.29
CA CYS A 467 2.18 -12.01 7.50
C CYS A 467 3.66 -12.43 7.47
N VAL A 468 4.18 -12.95 8.61
CA VAL A 468 5.55 -13.47 8.72
C VAL A 468 5.82 -14.69 7.83
N VAL A 469 4.80 -15.52 7.57
CA VAL A 469 4.93 -16.68 6.68
C VAL A 469 5.04 -16.21 5.23
N THR A 470 4.27 -15.21 4.85
CA THR A 470 4.22 -14.65 3.49
C THR A 470 5.41 -13.76 3.17
N LEU A 471 5.78 -12.88 4.11
CA LEU A 471 6.98 -12.06 4.02
C LEU A 471 7.84 -12.27 5.25
N ASN A 472 9.11 -12.59 5.02
CA ASN A 472 10.09 -12.82 6.06
C ASN A 472 10.51 -11.51 6.76
N THR A 473 9.59 -10.81 7.43
CA THR A 473 9.83 -9.53 8.08
C THR A 473 10.22 -9.73 9.55
N GLU A 474 11.41 -9.26 9.92
CA GLU A 474 11.92 -9.45 11.27
C GLU A 474 11.11 -8.65 12.30
N TYR A 475 10.70 -7.44 11.93
CA TYR A 475 9.95 -6.56 12.81
C TYR A 475 8.58 -7.14 13.21
N GLN A 476 7.86 -7.81 12.29
CA GLN A 476 6.59 -8.45 12.63
C GLN A 476 6.79 -9.66 13.54
N ARG A 477 7.85 -10.46 13.32
CA ARG A 477 8.21 -11.56 14.24
C ARG A 477 8.47 -11.04 15.64
N ASN A 478 9.27 -9.99 15.75
CA ASN A 478 9.64 -9.39 17.03
C ASN A 478 8.40 -8.79 17.71
N PHE A 479 7.53 -8.11 16.95
CA PHE A 479 6.28 -7.57 17.47
C PHE A 479 5.28 -8.66 17.93
N SER A 480 5.09 -9.73 17.15
CA SER A 480 4.25 -10.88 17.55
C SER A 480 4.69 -11.49 18.90
N LYS A 481 6.01 -11.62 19.12
CA LYS A 481 6.55 -12.07 20.41
C LYS A 481 6.18 -11.12 21.55
N VAL A 482 6.32 -9.81 21.33
CA VAL A 482 5.97 -8.76 22.32
C VAL A 482 4.47 -8.80 22.66
N MET A 483 3.60 -8.86 21.65
CA MET A 483 2.15 -8.95 21.86
C MET A 483 1.74 -10.22 22.60
N ARG A 484 2.33 -11.37 22.28
CA ARG A 484 2.07 -12.63 23.01
C ARG A 484 2.47 -12.54 24.48
N SER A 485 3.60 -11.88 24.77
CA SER A 485 4.03 -11.62 26.14
C SER A 485 3.03 -10.74 26.90
N ALA A 486 2.56 -9.65 26.29
CA ALA A 486 1.55 -8.78 26.89
C ALA A 486 0.21 -9.51 27.12
N LEU A 487 -0.26 -10.28 26.13
CA LEU A 487 -1.51 -11.04 26.24
C LEU A 487 -1.45 -12.13 27.33
N ALA A 488 -0.28 -12.73 27.58
CA ALA A 488 -0.12 -13.68 28.67
C ALA A 488 -0.34 -13.00 30.04
N GLN A 489 0.15 -11.77 30.21
CA GLN A 489 -0.05 -10.98 31.42
C GLN A 489 -1.52 -10.58 31.61
N VAL A 490 -2.19 -10.14 30.54
CA VAL A 490 -3.64 -9.86 30.54
C VAL A 490 -4.45 -11.07 31.03
N ARG A 491 -4.01 -12.29 30.71
CA ARG A 491 -4.63 -13.54 31.17
C ARG A 491 -4.20 -13.99 32.57
N GLY A 492 -3.54 -13.13 33.34
CA GLY A 492 -3.07 -13.41 34.71
C GLY A 492 -1.88 -14.37 34.80
N ARG A 493 -1.22 -14.69 33.68
CA ARG A 493 0.01 -15.48 33.69
C ARG A 493 1.18 -14.54 33.92
N VAL A 494 1.46 -14.27 35.20
CA VAL A 494 2.55 -13.41 35.64
C VAL A 494 3.84 -14.23 35.73
N PRO A 495 4.86 -13.96 34.90
CA PRO A 495 6.17 -14.61 35.01
C PRO A 495 6.92 -14.05 36.22
N GLU A 496 7.80 -14.85 36.83
CA GLU A 496 8.58 -14.44 38.03
C GLU A 496 9.43 -13.16 37.76
N ASP A 497 9.88 -12.95 36.52
CA ASP A 497 10.71 -11.81 36.10
C ASP A 497 9.95 -10.73 35.30
N LEU A 498 8.84 -10.20 35.85
CA LEU A 498 8.06 -9.14 35.19
C LEU A 498 8.91 -7.93 34.77
N GLY A 499 9.86 -7.50 35.61
CA GLY A 499 10.72 -6.35 35.33
C GLY A 499 11.60 -6.57 34.11
N GLU A 500 12.24 -7.74 34.00
CA GLU A 500 13.06 -8.08 32.84
C GLU A 500 12.23 -8.19 31.56
N GLN A 501 11.00 -8.72 31.64
CA GLN A 501 10.13 -8.79 30.48
C GLN A 501 9.68 -7.42 29.99
N HIS A 502 9.35 -6.48 30.89
CA HIS A 502 9.08 -5.10 30.50
C HIS A 502 10.30 -4.47 29.83
N GLN A 503 11.50 -4.67 30.40
CA GLN A 503 12.74 -4.14 29.85
C GLN A 503 13.03 -4.71 28.45
N ARG A 504 12.94 -6.03 28.26
CA ARG A 504 13.11 -6.67 26.94
C ARG A 504 12.07 -6.21 25.92
N ARG A 505 10.82 -5.99 26.34
CA ARG A 505 9.79 -5.42 25.46
C ARG A 505 10.16 -4.01 25.01
N ARG A 506 10.62 -3.16 25.92
CA ARG A 506 11.08 -1.79 25.60
C ARG A 506 12.30 -1.79 24.70
N GLU A 507 13.27 -2.68 24.91
CA GLU A 507 14.44 -2.81 24.05
C GLU A 507 14.06 -3.21 22.62
N LEU A 508 13.16 -4.18 22.46
CA LEU A 508 12.66 -4.60 21.15
C LEU A 508 11.86 -3.49 20.46
N LEU A 509 10.98 -2.79 21.17
CA LEU A 509 10.24 -1.64 20.62
C LEU A 509 11.16 -0.45 20.32
N GLY A 510 12.28 -0.34 21.05
CA GLY A 510 13.32 0.67 20.83
C GLY A 510 13.98 0.60 19.45
N LEU A 511 13.88 -0.53 18.75
CA LEU A 511 14.35 -0.70 17.37
C LEU A 511 13.39 -0.08 16.33
N TYR A 512 12.17 0.26 16.74
CA TYR A 512 11.09 0.73 15.84
C TYR A 512 10.55 2.07 16.32
N ARG A 513 11.43 2.98 16.72
CA ARG A 513 11.02 4.28 17.24
C ARG A 513 10.73 5.27 16.13
N TRP A 514 9.71 6.10 16.36
CA TRP A 514 9.37 7.25 15.50
C TRP A 514 9.75 8.54 16.24
N THR A 515 11.05 8.81 16.35
CA THR A 515 11.57 9.95 17.10
C THR A 515 11.55 11.25 16.28
N GLY A 516 11.48 12.40 16.96
CA GLY A 516 11.44 13.72 16.30
C GLY A 516 12.73 14.12 15.55
N ASP A 517 13.76 13.26 15.56
CA ASP A 517 14.96 13.40 14.73
C ASP A 517 14.79 12.83 13.30
N GLY A 518 13.60 12.32 12.97
CA GLY A 518 13.28 11.74 11.67
C GLY A 518 13.66 10.27 11.53
N THR A 519 13.93 9.59 12.64
CA THR A 519 14.12 8.13 12.64
C THR A 519 12.75 7.46 12.70
N GLY A 520 12.51 6.49 11.81
CA GLY A 520 11.34 5.60 11.81
C GLY A 520 11.77 4.14 11.93
N LEU A 521 11.17 3.23 11.17
CA LEU A 521 11.67 1.85 11.11
C LEU A 521 13.12 1.76 10.65
N ALA A 522 13.69 2.76 9.99
CA ALA A 522 15.09 2.73 9.55
C ALA A 522 16.06 2.90 10.73
N LEU A 523 16.46 1.77 11.31
CA LEU A 523 17.65 1.62 12.15
C LEU A 523 18.40 0.35 11.75
#